data_AF-A0A0C4DLG0-F1
#
_entry.id   AF-A0A0C4DLG0-F1
#
_cell.length_a   1.000
_cell.length_b   1.000
_cell.length_c   1.000
_cell.angle_alpha   90.00
_cell.angle_beta   90.00
_cell.angle_gamma   90.00
#
_symmetry.space_group_name_H-M   'P 1'
#
loop_
_entity.id
_entity.type
_entity.pdbx_description
1 polymer ?
#
loop_
_entity_poly.entity_id
_entity_poly.type
_entity_poly.pdbx_seq_one_letter_code
_entity_poly.pdbx_strand_id
1 'polypeptide(L)'
;MVAAVDAAAVTATTNGVPPHPRKIFRLFNLAFHHFDDPLARAILKDTVETSDGFGIFELQHRTVDSFFSTILFGVGILLYTPVYAFLEHDLVALLFTYLLPIIPFVLVVDGWISGLRTRTPDEIEALLRSCGAEGGTDQWELRSGSEKHMWPCGHLHWVICLKKNAS
;
A
#
# COMPACT_ATOMS: atom_id res chain seq x y z
N MET A 1 -9.81 -5.20 16.85
CA MET A 1 -10.20 -6.19 15.82
C MET A 1 -10.90 -5.41 14.72
N VAL A 2 -10.13 -4.92 13.73
CA VAL A 2 -10.71 -4.27 12.54
C VAL A 2 -10.96 -5.39 11.55
N ALA A 3 -12.23 -5.77 11.36
CA ALA A 3 -12.59 -6.69 10.30
C ALA A 3 -12.28 -6.04 8.95
N ALA A 4 -11.62 -6.77 8.05
CA ALA A 4 -11.50 -6.36 6.67
C ALA A 4 -12.92 -6.21 6.10
N VAL A 5 -13.25 -4.99 5.65
CA VAL A 5 -14.52 -4.73 4.98
C VAL A 5 -14.41 -5.33 3.58
N ASP A 6 -15.18 -6.38 3.31
CA ASP A 6 -15.25 -6.98 1.99
C ASP A 6 -16.07 -6.07 1.05
N ALA A 7 -15.37 -5.29 0.22
CA ALA A 7 -15.99 -4.44 -0.79
C ALA A 7 -16.79 -5.24 -1.84
N ALA A 8 -16.57 -6.55 -1.97
CA ALA A 8 -17.32 -7.40 -2.89
C ALA A 8 -18.76 -7.69 -2.41
N ALA A 9 -19.04 -7.52 -1.11
CA ALA A 9 -20.35 -7.79 -0.52
C ALA A 9 -21.46 -6.78 -0.93
N VAL A 10 -21.12 -5.66 -1.59
CA VAL A 10 -22.03 -4.52 -1.80
C VAL A 10 -22.95 -4.67 -3.04
N THR A 11 -22.74 -5.63 -3.94
CA THR A 11 -23.53 -5.71 -5.20
C THR A 11 -24.11 -7.09 -5.47
N ALA A 12 -24.98 -7.56 -4.59
CA ALA A 12 -25.94 -8.61 -4.93
C ALA A 12 -27.33 -7.97 -5.08
N THR A 13 -27.98 -8.25 -6.21
CA THR A 13 -29.38 -7.97 -6.59
C THR A 13 -29.73 -6.61 -7.21
N THR A 14 -29.47 -6.48 -8.51
CA THR A 14 -30.36 -5.75 -9.44
C THR A 14 -30.43 -6.49 -10.78
N ASN A 15 -31.64 -6.94 -11.18
CA ASN A 15 -32.07 -7.23 -12.56
C ASN A 15 -32.03 -8.67 -13.15
N GLY A 16 -32.00 -9.75 -12.35
CA GLY A 16 -32.38 -11.09 -12.86
C GLY A 16 -31.54 -11.67 -14.00
N VAL A 17 -30.40 -11.06 -14.34
CA VAL A 17 -29.37 -11.63 -15.21
C VAL A 17 -28.49 -12.52 -14.33
N PRO A 18 -28.28 -13.81 -14.66
CA PRO A 18 -27.30 -14.63 -13.94
C PRO A 18 -25.94 -13.93 -14.05
N PRO A 19 -25.29 -13.60 -12.91
CA PRO A 19 -24.04 -12.87 -12.96
C PRO A 19 -23.02 -13.69 -13.74
N HIS A 20 -22.36 -13.08 -14.74
CA HIS A 20 -21.10 -13.62 -15.22
C HIS A 20 -20.19 -13.86 -14.01
N PRO A 21 -19.40 -14.94 -13.97
CA PRO A 21 -18.46 -15.17 -12.87
C PRO A 21 -17.54 -13.94 -12.77
N ARG A 22 -17.76 -13.10 -11.74
CA ARG A 22 -16.98 -11.89 -11.51
C ARG A 22 -15.67 -12.31 -10.89
N LYS A 23 -14.56 -11.99 -11.55
CA LYS A 23 -13.23 -12.16 -10.98
C LYS A 23 -13.01 -11.07 -9.92
N ILE A 24 -12.53 -11.45 -8.74
CA ILE A 24 -12.25 -10.54 -7.62
C ILE A 24 -10.76 -10.22 -7.60
N PHE A 25 -10.40 -8.93 -7.60
CA PHE A 25 -9.02 -8.47 -7.46
C PHE A 25 -8.89 -7.53 -6.26
N ARG A 26 -8.05 -7.87 -5.29
CA ARG A 26 -7.86 -7.05 -4.07
C ARG A 26 -6.67 -6.11 -4.23
N LEU A 27 -6.83 -4.86 -3.79
CA LEU A 27 -5.80 -3.82 -3.89
C LEU A 27 -5.37 -3.36 -2.50
N PHE A 28 -4.06 -3.37 -2.27
CA PHE A 28 -3.41 -2.81 -1.09
C PHE A 28 -2.51 -1.67 -1.56
N ASN A 29 -2.94 -0.43 -1.39
CA ASN A 29 -2.20 0.76 -1.81
C ASN A 29 -1.74 1.52 -0.57
N LEU A 30 -0.41 1.64 -0.39
CA LEU A 30 0.24 2.26 0.78
C LEU A 30 -0.28 1.73 2.12
N ALA A 31 -0.60 0.43 2.19
CA ALA A 31 -1.30 -0.13 3.33
C ALA A 31 -0.66 -1.40 3.88
N PHE A 32 0.04 -2.18 3.06
CA PHE A 32 0.46 -3.52 3.45
C PHE A 32 1.57 -3.47 4.52
N HIS A 33 2.37 -2.40 4.53
CA HIS A 33 3.36 -2.11 5.57
C HIS A 33 2.78 -1.80 6.96
N HIS A 34 1.45 -1.60 7.10
CA HIS A 34 0.82 -1.44 8.41
C HIS A 34 0.49 -2.76 9.10
N PHE A 35 0.43 -3.86 8.35
CA PHE A 35 0.09 -5.16 8.90
C PHE A 35 1.34 -5.87 9.40
N ASP A 36 1.31 -6.34 10.65
CA ASP A 36 2.33 -7.26 11.15
C ASP A 36 2.24 -8.63 10.48
N ASP A 37 3.23 -9.50 10.69
CA ASP A 37 3.29 -10.79 9.99
C ASP A 37 2.06 -11.68 10.24
N PRO A 38 1.52 -11.82 11.48
CA PRO A 38 0.30 -12.58 11.70
C PRO A 38 -0.90 -12.05 10.93
N LEU A 39 -1.13 -10.73 10.95
CA LEU A 39 -2.27 -10.13 10.25
C LEU A 39 -2.08 -10.15 8.73
N ALA A 40 -0.88 -9.84 8.23
CA ALA A 40 -0.55 -9.92 6.80
C ALA A 40 -0.78 -11.34 6.27
N ARG A 41 -0.37 -12.36 7.03
CA ARG A 41 -0.60 -13.77 6.70
C ARG A 41 -2.09 -14.12 6.64
N ALA A 42 -2.88 -13.68 7.62
CA ALA A 42 -4.32 -13.88 7.63
C ALA A 42 -5.01 -13.19 6.45
N ILE A 43 -4.61 -11.96 6.10
CA ILE A 43 -5.11 -11.23 4.94
C ILE A 43 -4.78 -11.95 3.63
N LEU A 44 -3.54 -12.44 3.48
CA LEU A 44 -3.12 -13.19 2.30
C LEU A 44 -3.85 -14.53 2.20
N LYS A 45 -4.07 -15.23 3.33
CA LYS A 45 -4.86 -16.46 3.38
C LYS A 45 -6.28 -16.21 2.85
N ASP A 46 -6.98 -15.25 3.45
CA ASP A 46 -8.33 -14.87 3.04
C ASP A 46 -8.39 -14.42 1.58
N THR A 47 -7.37 -13.70 1.11
CA THR A 47 -7.25 -13.28 -0.30
C THR A 47 -7.08 -14.47 -1.24
N VAL A 48 -6.28 -15.47 -0.87
CA VAL A 48 -6.12 -16.69 -1.67
C VAL A 48 -7.42 -17.49 -1.76
N GLU A 49 -8.18 -17.53 -0.68
CA GLU A 49 -9.42 -18.32 -0.57
C GLU A 49 -10.61 -17.66 -1.26
N THR A 50 -10.63 -16.33 -1.35
CA THR A 50 -11.82 -15.55 -1.76
C THR A 50 -11.61 -14.69 -3.01
N SER A 51 -10.42 -14.66 -3.61
CA SER A 51 -10.12 -13.77 -4.75
C SER A 51 -9.36 -14.48 -5.87
N ASP A 52 -9.36 -13.86 -7.05
CA ASP A 52 -8.68 -14.34 -8.26
C ASP A 52 -7.32 -13.67 -8.49
N GLY A 53 -7.08 -12.56 -7.79
CA GLY A 53 -5.83 -11.82 -7.83
C GLY A 53 -5.72 -10.79 -6.71
N PHE A 54 -4.51 -10.29 -6.48
CA PHE A 54 -4.28 -9.11 -5.66
C PHE A 54 -3.05 -8.31 -6.12
N GLY A 55 -3.03 -7.03 -5.75
CA GLY A 55 -1.93 -6.13 -6.00
C GLY A 55 -1.56 -5.37 -4.73
N ILE A 56 -0.26 -5.32 -4.43
CA ILE A 56 0.33 -4.52 -3.35
C ILE A 56 1.19 -3.43 -4.01
N PHE A 57 0.94 -2.18 -3.64
CA PHE A 57 1.60 -0.99 -4.20
C PHE A 57 2.13 -0.13 -3.05
N GLU A 58 3.44 0.12 -3.05
CA GLU A 58 4.14 0.83 -1.97
C GLU A 58 5.09 1.89 -2.56
N LEU A 59 5.03 3.12 -2.05
CA LEU A 59 5.97 4.20 -2.42
C LEU A 59 7.24 4.19 -1.57
N GLN A 60 7.16 3.59 -0.38
CA GLN A 60 8.28 3.45 0.54
C GLN A 60 8.95 2.10 0.35
N HIS A 61 10.28 2.07 0.44
CA HIS A 61 11.06 0.85 0.40
C HIS A 61 12.32 0.99 1.27
N ARG A 62 12.96 -0.12 1.63
CA ARG A 62 14.18 -0.14 2.46
C ARG A 62 15.44 0.19 1.65
N THR A 63 15.41 1.27 0.90
CA THR A 63 16.53 1.75 0.07
C THR A 63 16.85 3.20 0.37
N VAL A 64 18.12 3.56 0.13
CA VAL A 64 18.63 4.90 0.40
C VAL A 64 17.89 5.96 -0.43
N ASP A 65 17.58 5.67 -1.70
CA ASP A 65 16.84 6.58 -2.57
C ASP A 65 15.40 6.82 -2.08
N SER A 66 14.75 5.81 -1.49
CA SER A 66 13.43 5.95 -0.87
C SER A 66 13.50 6.89 0.33
N PHE A 67 14.48 6.71 1.23
CA PHE A 67 14.67 7.62 2.37
C PHE A 67 14.98 9.06 1.94
N PHE A 68 15.76 9.26 0.88
CA PHE A 68 15.98 10.57 0.28
C PHE A 68 14.71 11.16 -0.32
N SER A 69 13.88 10.35 -0.99
CA SER A 69 12.60 10.82 -1.53
C SER A 69 11.64 11.28 -0.42
N THR A 70 11.67 10.64 0.76
CA THR A 70 10.91 11.08 1.94
C THR A 70 11.40 12.43 2.47
N ILE A 71 12.72 12.66 2.50
CA ILE A 71 13.27 13.99 2.86
C ILE A 71 12.81 15.04 1.86
N LEU A 72 12.84 14.73 0.56
CA LEU A 72 12.38 15.65 -0.49
C LEU A 72 10.89 15.97 -0.33
N PHE A 73 10.07 15.00 0.09
CA PHE A 73 8.68 15.25 0.47
C PHE A 73 8.58 16.23 1.64
N GLY A 74 9.39 16.06 2.71
CA GLY A 74 9.47 17.00 3.81
C GLY A 74 9.90 18.42 3.38
N VAL A 75 10.84 18.54 2.44
CA VAL A 75 11.21 19.82 1.83
C VAL A 75 10.03 20.40 1.02
N GLY A 76 9.30 19.57 0.28
CA GLY A 76 8.09 19.97 -0.42
C GLY A 76 7.05 20.57 0.53
N ILE A 77 6.87 19.99 1.71
CA ILE A 77 6.02 20.54 2.77
C ILE A 77 6.54 21.91 3.22
N LEU A 78 7.84 22.05 3.52
CA LEU A 78 8.42 23.35 3.87
C LEU A 78 8.20 24.43 2.79
N LEU A 79 8.07 24.07 1.52
CA LEU A 79 7.83 25.01 0.42
C LEU A 79 6.34 25.29 0.20
N TYR A 80 5.48 24.28 0.39
CA TYR A 80 4.06 24.37 0.10
C TYR A 80 3.24 24.94 1.25
N THR A 81 3.66 24.76 2.51
CA THR A 81 2.91 25.23 3.69
C THR A 81 2.49 26.71 3.62
N PRO A 82 3.27 27.69 3.11
CA PRO A 82 2.79 29.08 3.03
C PRO A 82 1.60 29.23 2.11
N VAL A 83 1.66 28.57 0.94
CA VAL A 83 0.56 28.58 -0.02
C VAL A 83 -0.69 28.00 0.63
N TYR A 84 -0.56 26.83 1.27
CA TYR A 84 -1.66 26.20 2.00
C TYR A 84 -2.21 27.11 3.11
N ALA A 85 -1.35 27.65 3.97
CA ALA A 85 -1.72 28.47 5.12
C ALA A 85 -2.48 29.74 4.72
N PHE A 86 -2.09 30.40 3.62
CA PHE A 86 -2.78 31.60 3.15
C PHE A 86 -4.08 31.30 2.40
N LEU A 87 -4.14 30.19 1.65
CA LEU A 87 -5.37 29.78 0.96
C LEU A 87 -6.44 29.30 1.94
N GLU A 88 -6.04 28.51 2.94
CA GLU A 88 -6.94 27.88 3.92
C GLU A 88 -7.08 28.69 5.21
N HIS A 89 -6.43 29.87 5.31
CA HIS A 89 -6.40 30.71 6.50
C HIS A 89 -5.88 30.00 7.77
N ASP A 90 -4.99 29.01 7.59
CA ASP A 90 -4.39 28.21 8.65
C ASP A 90 -2.97 28.72 9.02
N LEU A 91 -2.91 29.72 9.89
CA LEU A 91 -1.64 30.21 10.41
C LEU A 91 -0.98 29.24 11.41
N VAL A 92 -1.73 28.26 11.93
CA VAL A 92 -1.22 27.24 12.84
C VAL A 92 -0.31 26.26 12.08
N ALA A 93 -0.60 25.99 10.80
CA ALA A 93 0.31 25.25 9.93
C ALA A 93 1.68 25.93 9.77
N LEU A 94 1.74 27.26 9.68
CA LEU A 94 3.01 28.02 9.63
C LEU A 94 3.80 27.85 10.93
N LEU A 95 3.12 27.95 12.08
CA LEU A 95 3.72 27.76 13.40
C LEU A 95 4.39 26.38 13.51
N PHE A 96 3.65 25.31 13.17
CA PHE A 96 4.13 23.93 13.29
C PHE A 96 4.99 23.43 12.11
N THR A 97 5.22 24.28 11.11
CA THR A 97 6.15 23.99 10.02
C THR A 97 7.48 24.72 10.22
N TYR A 98 7.46 25.99 10.63
CA TYR A 98 8.66 26.83 10.67
C TYR A 98 9.20 27.14 12.06
N LEU A 99 8.32 27.45 13.03
CA LEU A 99 8.78 27.78 14.38
C LEU A 99 9.03 26.53 15.23
N LEU A 100 8.09 25.60 15.16
CA LEU A 100 8.15 24.29 15.79
C LEU A 100 7.99 23.27 14.67
N PRO A 101 9.05 22.80 13.99
CA PRO A 101 8.97 22.03 12.73
C PRO A 101 8.46 20.59 12.93
N ILE A 102 7.32 20.43 13.62
CA ILE A 102 6.67 19.18 13.98
C ILE A 102 6.09 18.53 12.72
N ILE A 103 5.42 19.29 11.86
CA ILE A 103 4.80 18.75 10.64
C ILE A 103 5.85 18.07 9.73
N PRO A 104 6.91 18.77 9.25
CA PRO A 104 7.90 18.13 8.39
C PRO A 104 8.65 17.00 9.11
N PHE A 105 8.93 17.14 10.41
CA PHE A 105 9.60 16.09 11.18
C PHE A 105 8.77 14.80 11.27
N VAL A 106 7.51 14.91 11.69
CA VAL A 106 6.61 13.75 11.84
C VAL A 106 6.39 13.06 10.50
N LEU A 107 6.17 13.82 9.42
CA LEU A 107 5.97 13.25 8.09
C LEU A 107 7.21 12.48 7.59
N VAL A 108 8.42 13.01 7.81
CA VAL A 108 9.65 12.34 7.38
C VAL A 108 9.90 11.08 8.21
N VAL A 109 9.78 11.17 9.53
CA VAL A 109 9.97 10.02 10.41
C VAL A 109 8.92 8.94 10.12
N ASP A 110 7.65 9.30 9.97
CA ASP A 110 6.60 8.35 9.62
C ASP A 110 6.87 7.68 8.27
N GLY A 111 7.30 8.44 7.26
CA GLY A 111 7.71 7.90 5.96
C GLY A 111 8.88 6.91 6.07
N TRP A 112 9.89 7.20 6.89
CA TRP A 112 11.01 6.28 7.13
C TRP A 112 10.58 5.02 7.86
N ILE A 113 9.78 5.13 8.92
CA ILE A 113 9.26 3.97 9.65
C ILE A 113 8.39 3.11 8.72
N SER A 114 7.59 3.73 7.86
CA SER A 114 6.82 3.03 6.84
C SER A 114 7.73 2.30 5.85
N GLY A 115 8.79 2.95 5.36
CA GLY A 115 9.80 2.29 4.51
C GLY A 115 10.49 1.10 5.17
N LEU A 116 10.82 1.20 6.47
CA LEU A 116 11.37 0.08 7.24
C LEU A 116 10.39 -1.09 7.41
N ARG A 117 9.09 -0.82 7.39
CA ARG A 117 8.03 -1.84 7.47
C ARG A 117 7.59 -2.36 6.09
N THR A 118 7.96 -1.70 5.00
CA THR A 118 7.67 -2.21 3.67
C THR A 118 8.42 -3.51 3.43
N ARG A 119 7.66 -4.52 3.01
CA ARG A 119 8.17 -5.85 2.65
C ARG A 119 8.63 -5.89 1.20
N THR A 120 9.73 -6.58 0.97
CA THR A 120 10.26 -6.91 -0.36
C THR A 120 9.37 -7.94 -1.07
N PRO A 121 9.48 -8.07 -2.41
CA PRO A 121 8.76 -9.11 -3.14
C PRO A 121 8.98 -10.53 -2.59
N ASP A 122 10.23 -10.85 -2.22
CA ASP A 122 10.58 -12.17 -1.68
C ASP A 122 9.95 -12.43 -0.30
N GLU A 123 9.86 -11.41 0.56
CA GLU A 123 9.17 -11.52 1.85
C GLU A 123 7.66 -11.66 1.68
N ILE A 124 7.07 -10.94 0.70
CA ILE A 124 5.66 -11.10 0.34
C ILE A 124 5.41 -12.51 -0.21
N GLU A 125 6.29 -13.02 -1.07
CA GLU A 125 6.20 -14.40 -1.55
C GLU A 125 6.29 -15.39 -0.39
N ALA A 126 7.28 -15.24 0.49
CA ALA A 126 7.44 -16.11 1.65
C ALA A 126 6.19 -16.12 2.54
N LEU A 127 5.59 -14.95 2.81
CA LEU A 127 4.33 -14.83 3.56
C LEU A 127 3.17 -15.50 2.83
N LEU A 128 3.05 -15.30 1.51
CA LEU A 128 2.03 -15.95 0.68
C LEU A 128 2.17 -17.47 0.74
N ARG A 129 3.37 -18.02 0.49
CA ARG A 129 3.62 -19.47 0.49
C ARG A 129 3.33 -20.11 1.84
N SER A 130 3.51 -19.37 2.93
CA SER A 130 3.29 -19.85 4.29
C SER A 130 1.95 -19.41 4.90
N CYS A 131 1.02 -18.85 4.11
CA CYS A 131 -0.24 -18.32 4.65
C CYS A 131 -1.25 -19.38 5.14
N GLY A 132 -1.09 -20.64 4.73
CA GLY A 132 -1.96 -21.73 5.18
C GLY A 132 -3.36 -21.69 4.58
N ALA A 133 -3.49 -21.15 3.36
CA ALA A 133 -4.73 -21.17 2.60
C ALA A 133 -5.11 -22.59 2.16
N GLU A 134 -6.40 -22.89 2.24
CA GLU A 134 -6.96 -24.14 1.74
C GLU A 134 -6.78 -24.24 0.22
N GLY A 135 -6.26 -25.38 -0.26
CA GLY A 135 -5.90 -25.56 -1.67
C GLY A 135 -4.50 -25.07 -2.08
N GLY A 136 -3.73 -24.52 -1.12
CA GLY A 136 -2.34 -24.12 -1.33
C GLY A 136 -2.16 -22.89 -2.23
N THR A 137 -0.90 -22.53 -2.50
CA THR A 137 -0.57 -21.34 -3.30
C THR A 137 0.11 -21.65 -4.63
N ASP A 138 0.30 -22.93 -4.98
CA ASP A 138 1.06 -23.36 -6.18
C ASP A 138 0.45 -22.86 -7.50
N GLN A 139 -0.84 -22.59 -7.49
CA GLN A 139 -1.59 -22.03 -8.61
C GLN A 139 -1.51 -20.50 -8.71
N TRP A 140 -0.76 -19.84 -7.83
CA TRP A 140 -0.57 -18.39 -7.83
C TRP A 140 0.79 -18.01 -8.42
N GLU A 141 0.76 -17.12 -9.39
CA GLU A 141 1.92 -16.51 -10.02
C GLU A 141 2.12 -15.11 -9.46
N LEU A 142 3.29 -14.87 -8.86
CA LEU A 142 3.70 -13.57 -8.35
C LEU A 142 4.59 -12.88 -9.39
N ARG A 143 4.29 -11.62 -9.66
CA ARG A 143 5.11 -10.71 -10.46
C ARG A 143 5.38 -9.47 -9.64
N SER A 144 6.56 -8.90 -9.79
CA SER A 144 6.93 -7.67 -9.10
C SER A 144 7.74 -6.74 -9.98
N GLY A 145 7.72 -5.45 -9.65
CA GLY A 145 8.52 -4.46 -10.34
C GLY A 145 8.55 -3.14 -9.58
N SER A 146 9.15 -2.15 -10.22
CA SER A 146 9.35 -0.83 -9.65
C SER A 146 9.32 0.20 -10.78
N GLU A 147 8.54 1.26 -10.63
CA GLU A 147 8.42 2.34 -11.61
C GLU A 147 8.78 3.67 -10.98
N LYS A 148 9.56 4.49 -11.66
CA LYS A 148 9.92 5.81 -11.14
C LYS A 148 8.72 6.74 -11.24
N HIS A 149 8.21 7.20 -10.09
CA HIS A 149 7.08 8.13 -10.04
C HIS A 149 7.52 9.58 -9.82
N MET A 150 8.65 9.79 -9.13
CA MET A 150 9.21 11.11 -8.87
C MET A 150 10.65 11.14 -9.37
N TRP A 151 11.00 12.14 -10.20
CA TRP A 151 12.37 12.35 -10.63
C TRP A 151 13.07 13.31 -9.65
N PRO A 152 14.35 13.09 -9.27
CA PRO A 152 15.25 12.01 -9.70
C PRO A 152 15.10 10.70 -8.90
N CYS A 153 14.45 10.77 -7.73
CA CYS A 153 14.27 9.71 -6.75
C CYS A 153 12.79 9.51 -6.42
N GLY A 154 12.41 8.30 -6.02
CA GLY A 154 11.03 7.95 -5.67
C GLY A 154 10.47 6.95 -6.67
N HIS A 155 10.32 5.72 -6.19
CA HIS A 155 9.87 4.60 -6.97
C HIS A 155 8.59 4.04 -6.35
N LEU A 156 7.63 3.70 -7.20
CA LEU A 156 6.48 2.90 -6.85
C LEU A 156 6.87 1.44 -7.03
N HIS A 157 6.96 0.72 -5.92
CA HIS A 157 7.16 -0.72 -5.91
C HIS A 157 5.81 -1.42 -5.96
N TRP A 158 5.72 -2.46 -6.79
CA TRP A 158 4.48 -3.20 -6.94
C TRP A 158 4.73 -4.71 -6.93
N VAL A 159 3.78 -5.44 -6.36
CA VAL A 159 3.66 -6.90 -6.43
C VAL A 159 2.25 -7.24 -6.87
N ILE A 160 2.11 -7.98 -7.95
CA ILE A 160 0.84 -8.46 -8.49
C ILE A 160 0.86 -9.97 -8.46
N CYS A 161 -0.15 -10.57 -7.82
CA CYS A 161 -0.34 -12.00 -7.75
C CYS A 161 -1.65 -12.39 -8.43
N LEU A 162 -1.59 -13.35 -9.35
CA LEU A 162 -2.74 -13.83 -10.10
C LEU A 162 -2.84 -15.35 -10.02
N LYS A 163 -4.07 -15.87 -10.02
CA LYS A 163 -4.30 -17.31 -10.18
C LYS A 163 -4.04 -17.71 -11.64
N LYS A 164 -3.27 -18.78 -11.88
CA LYS A 164 -2.83 -19.25 -13.22
C LYS A 164 -3.96 -19.52 -14.22
N ASN A 165 -5.21 -19.65 -13.77
CA ASN A 165 -6.40 -19.86 -14.62
C ASN A 165 -7.28 -18.61 -14.77
N ALA A 166 -6.77 -17.42 -14.41
CA ALA A 166 -7.50 -16.16 -14.47
C ALA A 166 -7.35 -15.40 -15.82
N SER A 167 -6.90 -16.06 -16.89
CA SER A 167 -7.03 -15.55 -18.27
C SER A 167 -8.47 -15.62 -18.81
#